data_AF-A0A6V8KYC1-F1
#
_entry.id   AF-A0A6V8KYC1-F1
#
_cell.length_a   1.000
_cell.length_b   1.000
_cell.length_c   1.000
_cell.angle_alpha   90.00
_cell.angle_beta   90.00
_cell.angle_gamma   90.00
#
_symmetry.space_group_name_H-M   'P 1'
#
loop_
_entity.id
_entity.type
_entity.pdbx_description
1 polymer ?
#
loop_
_entity_poly.entity_id
_entity_poly.type
_entity_poly.pdbx_seq_one_letter_code
_entity_poly.pdbx_strand_id
1 'polypeptide(L)'
;MTAWQDVERAVPEFAQRVRALFEAHRHKTVATLRADGSPRISGIEAVFEDGELVFGSMSNARKGADLRRDPRFALHSATVDPVEGAEAQWPGEAKISGRAIAAGPITEGPDGDRFHADIAEVVHTHLNDAATLLVVEWWTPTRGLRRVERE
;
A
#
# COMPACT_ATOMS: atom_id res chain seq x y z
N MET A 1 9.02 -8.96 -11.38
CA MET A 1 8.81 -8.46 -10.02
C MET A 1 9.02 -6.97 -10.08
N THR A 2 8.10 -6.19 -9.55
CA THR A 2 8.22 -4.74 -9.44
C THR A 2 8.47 -4.39 -7.98
N ALA A 3 9.68 -3.96 -7.66
CA ALA A 3 10.04 -3.48 -6.34
C ALA A 3 9.61 -2.01 -6.17
N TRP A 4 9.69 -1.49 -4.93
CA TRP A 4 9.36 -0.09 -4.68
C TRP A 4 10.33 0.88 -5.39
N GLN A 5 11.62 0.55 -5.44
CA GLN A 5 12.65 1.33 -6.14
C GLN A 5 12.36 1.51 -7.65
N ASP A 6 11.62 0.58 -8.26
CA ASP A 6 11.22 0.68 -9.66
C ASP A 6 10.14 1.77 -9.84
N VAL A 7 9.23 1.89 -8.86
CA VAL A 7 8.25 2.99 -8.79
C VAL A 7 8.95 4.31 -8.56
N GLU A 8 9.89 4.37 -7.60
CA GLU A 8 10.68 5.58 -7.30
C GLU A 8 11.47 6.06 -8.51
N ARG A 9 12.09 5.15 -9.27
CA ARG A 9 12.82 5.50 -10.49
C ARG A 9 11.89 5.96 -11.61
N ALA A 10 10.72 5.35 -11.75
CA ALA A 10 9.79 5.68 -12.83
C ALA A 10 9.04 7.00 -12.59
N VAL A 11 8.60 7.25 -11.35
CA VAL A 11 7.70 8.37 -10.99
C VAL A 11 8.05 8.94 -9.61
N PRO A 12 9.21 9.59 -9.45
CA PRO A 12 9.79 9.93 -8.14
C PRO A 12 8.91 10.80 -7.25
N GLU A 13 8.28 11.84 -7.81
CA GLU A 13 7.41 12.74 -7.03
C GLU A 13 6.14 12.05 -6.54
N PHE A 14 5.52 11.20 -7.38
CA PHE A 14 4.35 10.40 -7.02
C PHE A 14 4.72 9.36 -5.95
N ALA A 15 5.84 8.67 -6.14
CA ALA A 15 6.37 7.71 -5.17
C ALA A 15 6.62 8.38 -3.82
N GLN A 16 7.21 9.58 -3.79
CA GLN A 16 7.44 10.34 -2.56
C GLN A 16 6.14 10.65 -1.80
N ARG A 17 5.08 11.10 -2.49
CA ARG A 17 3.78 11.36 -1.87
C ARG A 17 3.15 10.09 -1.29
N VAL A 18 3.17 9.00 -2.04
CA VAL A 18 2.65 7.70 -1.58
C VAL A 18 3.42 7.19 -0.37
N ARG A 19 4.75 7.25 -0.41
CA ARG A 19 5.60 6.83 0.71
C ARG A 19 5.31 7.66 1.97
N ALA A 20 5.19 8.97 1.83
CA ALA A 20 4.85 9.85 2.96
C ALA A 20 3.51 9.46 3.62
N LEU A 21 2.49 9.10 2.84
CA LEU A 21 1.20 8.63 3.35
C LEU A 21 1.30 7.30 4.13
N PHE A 22 2.12 6.38 3.64
CA PHE A 22 2.36 5.10 4.32
C PHE A 22 3.24 5.26 5.57
N GLU A 23 4.17 6.22 5.60
CA GLU A 23 5.05 6.48 6.73
C GLU A 23 4.42 7.37 7.82
N ALA A 24 3.40 8.18 7.47
CA ALA A 24 2.72 9.09 8.41
C ALA A 24 2.13 8.39 9.64
N HIS A 25 1.71 7.13 9.50
CA HIS A 25 1.15 6.34 10.60
C HIS A 25 1.68 4.91 10.61
N ARG A 26 1.92 4.36 11.81
CA ARG A 26 2.45 3.00 11.97
C ARG A 26 1.52 1.95 11.38
N HIS A 27 0.22 2.03 11.68
CA HIS A 27 -0.76 1.01 11.34
C HIS A 27 -1.47 1.30 10.02
N LYS A 28 -1.56 0.26 9.20
CA LYS A 28 -2.21 0.22 7.90
C LYS A 28 -3.29 -0.87 7.92
N THR A 29 -4.07 -0.96 6.85
CA THR A 29 -4.93 -2.12 6.61
C THR A 29 -4.43 -2.91 5.41
N VAL A 30 -4.56 -4.24 5.47
CA VAL A 30 -4.30 -5.14 4.35
C VAL A 30 -5.52 -5.99 4.05
N ALA A 31 -5.87 -6.08 2.78
CA ALA A 31 -6.82 -7.03 2.23
C ALA A 31 -6.09 -8.27 1.69
N THR A 32 -6.62 -9.45 2.00
CA THR A 32 -6.13 -10.78 1.58
C THR A 32 -7.32 -11.66 1.20
N LEU A 33 -7.07 -12.81 0.57
CA LEU A 33 -8.12 -13.73 0.12
C LEU A 33 -8.17 -14.98 1.01
N ARG A 34 -9.33 -15.27 1.58
CA ARG A 34 -9.61 -16.50 2.34
C ARG A 34 -9.63 -17.73 1.41
N ALA A 35 -9.68 -18.93 1.98
CA ALA A 35 -9.69 -20.18 1.21
C ALA A 35 -10.90 -20.31 0.28
N ASP A 36 -12.01 -19.70 0.66
CA ASP A 36 -13.23 -19.61 -0.14
C ASP A 36 -13.23 -18.43 -1.13
N GLY A 37 -12.12 -17.69 -1.24
CA GLY A 37 -11.98 -16.51 -2.09
C GLY A 37 -12.59 -15.22 -1.51
N SER A 38 -13.23 -15.26 -0.34
CA SER A 38 -13.79 -14.05 0.27
C SER A 38 -12.72 -13.10 0.82
N PRO A 39 -12.94 -11.77 0.79
CA PRO A 39 -11.93 -10.79 1.21
C PRO A 39 -11.80 -10.69 2.74
N ARG A 40 -10.58 -10.76 3.27
CA ARG A 40 -10.24 -10.50 4.68
C ARG A 40 -9.47 -9.20 4.81
N ILE A 41 -9.91 -8.34 5.73
CA ILE A 41 -9.12 -7.18 6.18
C ILE A 41 -8.39 -7.49 7.49
N SER A 42 -7.21 -6.92 7.69
CA SER A 42 -6.46 -7.00 8.96
C SER A 42 -5.60 -5.76 9.14
N GLY A 43 -5.31 -5.40 10.40
CA GLY A 43 -4.26 -4.44 10.70
C GLY A 43 -2.87 -4.99 10.36
N ILE A 44 -1.99 -4.13 9.87
CA ILE A 44 -0.62 -4.47 9.52
C ILE A 44 0.33 -3.29 9.67
N GLU A 45 1.62 -3.60 9.75
CA GLU A 45 2.70 -2.64 9.61
C GLU A 45 3.46 -2.97 8.32
N ALA A 46 3.81 -1.94 7.57
CA ALA A 46 4.57 -2.04 6.34
C ALA A 46 5.64 -0.94 6.34
N VAL A 47 6.80 -1.25 5.81
CA VAL A 47 7.98 -0.39 5.79
C VAL A 47 8.60 -0.38 4.39
N PHE A 48 9.23 0.74 4.04
CA PHE A 48 10.05 0.84 2.84
C PHE A 48 11.52 0.76 3.23
N GLU A 49 12.21 -0.28 2.81
CA GLU A 49 13.62 -0.54 3.17
C GLU A 49 14.33 -1.21 2.00
N ASP A 50 15.60 -0.84 1.78
CA ASP A 50 16.44 -1.39 0.71
C ASP A 50 15.79 -1.42 -0.69
N GLY A 51 14.95 -0.42 -1.00
CA GLY A 51 14.25 -0.31 -2.28
C GLY A 51 13.01 -1.21 -2.40
N GLU A 52 12.58 -1.85 -1.32
CA GLU A 52 11.43 -2.76 -1.27
C GLU A 52 10.30 -2.22 -0.40
N LEU A 53 9.07 -2.64 -0.70
CA LEU A 53 7.95 -2.54 0.23
C LEU A 53 7.83 -3.87 0.98
N VAL A 54 8.07 -3.83 2.28
CA VAL A 54 8.15 -5.00 3.14
C VAL A 54 7.03 -4.98 4.18
N PHE A 55 6.45 -6.14 4.46
CA PHE A 55 5.50 -6.31 5.57
C PHE A 55 5.59 -7.71 6.17
N GLY A 56 5.25 -7.79 7.45
CA GLY A 56 5.32 -9.02 8.23
C GLY A 56 3.95 -9.54 8.66
N SER A 57 3.89 -10.85 8.92
CA SER A 57 2.76 -11.48 9.59
C SER A 57 3.27 -12.37 10.72
N MET A 58 2.85 -12.08 11.95
CA MET A 58 3.11 -12.95 13.10
C MET A 58 2.66 -14.39 12.80
N SER A 59 3.34 -15.35 13.43
CA SER A 59 3.03 -16.76 13.37
C SER A 59 1.56 -17.01 13.72
N ASN A 60 0.95 -17.98 13.03
CA ASN A 60 -0.47 -18.35 13.17
C ASN A 60 -1.49 -17.25 12.83
N ALA A 61 -1.06 -16.03 12.46
CA ALA A 61 -2.00 -15.00 12.01
C ALA A 61 -2.66 -15.42 10.69
N ARG A 62 -3.97 -15.22 10.63
CA ARG A 62 -4.80 -15.73 9.53
C ARG A 62 -4.47 -15.05 8.18
N LYS A 63 -4.04 -13.78 8.19
CA LYS A 63 -3.55 -13.07 7.00
C LYS A 63 -2.28 -13.72 6.40
N GLY A 64 -1.34 -14.18 7.23
CA GLY A 64 -0.15 -14.89 6.74
C GLY A 64 -0.51 -16.23 6.10
N ALA A 65 -1.45 -16.97 6.71
CA ALA A 65 -1.98 -18.20 6.13
C ALA A 65 -2.72 -17.95 4.79
N ASP A 66 -3.38 -16.80 4.65
CA ASP A 66 -3.99 -16.40 3.39
C ASP A 66 -2.92 -16.14 2.32
N LEU A 67 -1.90 -15.32 2.63
CA LEU A 67 -0.83 -14.96 1.68
C LEU A 67 0.00 -16.17 1.21
N ARG A 68 0.24 -17.15 2.09
CA ARG A 68 0.92 -18.40 1.70
C ARG A 68 0.11 -19.23 0.72
N ARG A 69 -1.23 -19.18 0.80
CA ARG A 69 -2.13 -19.90 -0.12
C ARG A 69 -2.37 -19.11 -1.40
N ASP A 70 -2.64 -17.82 -1.29
CA ASP A 70 -2.90 -16.90 -2.39
C ASP A 70 -2.14 -15.58 -2.11
N PRO A 71 -1.11 -15.26 -2.89
CA PRO A 71 -0.22 -14.15 -2.57
C PRO A 71 -0.85 -12.78 -2.83
N ARG A 72 -2.07 -12.71 -3.40
CA ARG A 72 -2.71 -11.43 -3.73
C ARG A 72 -3.03 -10.62 -2.48
N PHE A 73 -2.62 -9.36 -2.49
CA PHE A 73 -2.90 -8.41 -1.42
C PHE A 73 -3.26 -7.02 -1.95
N ALA A 74 -3.90 -6.23 -1.10
CA ALA A 74 -3.94 -4.77 -1.24
C ALA A 74 -3.70 -4.12 0.12
N LEU A 75 -2.73 -3.21 0.19
CA LEU A 75 -2.48 -2.35 1.34
C LEU A 75 -3.19 -1.02 1.13
N HIS A 76 -3.67 -0.45 2.23
CA HIS A 76 -4.19 0.91 2.30
C HIS A 76 -3.47 1.63 3.44
N SER A 77 -3.00 2.86 3.18
CA SER A 77 -2.40 3.72 4.20
C SER A 77 -3.40 4.02 5.31
N ALA A 78 -2.98 4.66 6.40
CA ALA A 78 -3.97 5.22 7.32
C ALA A 78 -4.77 6.31 6.58
N THR A 79 -6.08 6.37 6.85
CA THR A 79 -6.92 7.49 6.43
C THR A 79 -6.91 8.53 7.53
N VAL A 80 -6.69 9.79 7.15
CA VAL A 80 -6.87 10.94 8.03
C VAL A 80 -8.05 11.74 7.52
N ASP A 81 -8.87 12.28 8.41
CA ASP A 81 -9.97 13.14 7.99
C ASP A 81 -9.42 14.52 7.55
N PRO A 82 -10.00 15.15 6.52
CA PRO A 82 -9.70 16.54 6.21
C PRO A 82 -10.08 17.44 7.39
N VAL A 83 -9.29 18.49 7.61
CA VAL A 83 -9.65 19.53 8.58
C VAL A 83 -10.69 20.45 7.96
N GLU A 84 -11.79 20.69 8.66
CA GLU A 84 -12.88 21.57 8.21
C GLU A 84 -12.35 22.98 7.88
N GLY A 85 -12.67 23.47 6.68
CA GLY A 85 -12.17 24.75 6.15
C GLY A 85 -10.73 24.72 5.63
N ALA A 86 -10.07 23.57 5.66
CA ALA A 86 -8.72 23.34 5.15
C ALA A 86 -8.64 22.03 4.34
N GLU A 87 -9.74 21.64 3.68
CA GLU A 87 -9.89 20.39 2.94
C GLU A 87 -8.83 20.24 1.84
N ALA A 88 -8.43 21.33 1.20
CA ALA A 88 -7.38 21.34 0.18
C ALA A 88 -6.00 20.89 0.70
N GLN A 89 -5.79 20.93 2.03
CA GLN A 89 -4.55 20.46 2.67
C GLN A 89 -4.58 18.96 2.98
N TRP A 90 -5.71 18.28 2.72
CA TRP A 90 -5.82 16.86 2.95
C TRP A 90 -4.85 16.09 2.05
N PRO A 91 -3.87 15.37 2.62
CA PRO A 91 -2.84 14.70 1.82
C PRO A 91 -3.40 13.50 1.04
N GLY A 92 -4.62 13.06 1.35
CA GLY A 92 -5.28 11.95 0.71
C GLY A 92 -5.02 10.61 1.38
N GLU A 93 -5.19 9.54 0.60
CA GLU A 93 -4.86 8.16 0.96
C GLU A 93 -4.14 7.45 -0.19
N ALA A 94 -3.34 6.45 0.15
CA ALA A 94 -2.64 5.65 -0.84
C ALA A 94 -2.91 4.15 -0.67
N LYS A 95 -2.96 3.45 -1.79
CA LYS A 95 -3.08 2.00 -1.86
C LYS A 95 -1.96 1.41 -2.69
N ILE A 96 -1.46 0.26 -2.28
CA ILE A 96 -0.50 -0.54 -3.05
C ILE A 96 -1.02 -1.96 -3.12
N SER A 97 -1.19 -2.50 -4.32
CA SER A 97 -1.66 -3.87 -4.52
C SER A 97 -0.72 -4.67 -5.39
N GLY A 98 -0.74 -6.00 -5.20
CA GLY A 98 0.21 -6.87 -5.86
C GLY A 98 0.21 -8.27 -5.30
N ARG A 99 1.39 -8.89 -5.32
CA ARG A 99 1.63 -10.23 -4.79
C ARG A 99 2.68 -10.19 -3.67
N ALA A 100 2.40 -10.85 -2.57
CA ALA A 100 3.34 -11.03 -1.47
C ALA A 100 4.30 -12.17 -1.81
N ILE A 101 5.58 -11.87 -1.84
CA ILE A 101 6.66 -12.83 -2.09
C ILE A 101 7.32 -13.14 -0.76
N ALA A 102 7.35 -14.42 -0.37
CA ALA A 102 7.96 -14.82 0.89
C ALA A 102 9.45 -14.47 0.91
N ALA A 103 9.87 -13.77 1.96
CA ALA A 103 11.24 -13.29 2.16
C ALA A 103 11.92 -13.96 3.37
N GLY A 104 11.41 -15.14 3.78
CA GLY A 104 11.87 -15.87 4.95
C GLY A 104 11.18 -15.44 6.25
N PRO A 105 11.68 -15.92 7.40
CA PRO A 105 11.13 -15.55 8.70
C PRO A 105 11.49 -14.10 9.07
N ILE A 106 10.67 -13.51 9.93
CA ILE A 106 11.04 -12.28 10.65
C ILE A 106 12.24 -12.62 11.56
N THR A 107 13.34 -11.88 11.40
CA THR A 107 14.60 -12.12 12.13
C THR A 107 14.73 -11.28 13.40
N GLU A 108 13.98 -10.19 13.49
CA GLU A 108 13.95 -9.27 14.63
C GLU A 108 12.52 -9.10 15.13
N GLY A 109 12.25 -9.50 16.38
CA GLY A 109 10.92 -9.44 16.99
C GLY A 109 10.22 -10.80 17.09
N PRO A 110 8.88 -10.85 17.16
CA PRO A 110 8.14 -12.09 17.33
C PRO A 110 8.18 -12.96 16.09
N ASP A 111 8.16 -14.28 16.29
CA ASP A 111 8.14 -15.27 15.21
C ASP A 111 7.05 -14.95 14.17
N GLY A 112 7.40 -14.97 12.89
CA GLY A 112 6.47 -14.74 11.80
C GLY A 112 7.13 -14.82 10.44
N ASP A 113 6.34 -14.55 9.40
CA ASP A 113 6.80 -14.51 8.03
C ASP A 113 7.00 -13.07 7.57
N ARG A 114 8.08 -12.84 6.82
CA ARG A 114 8.37 -11.59 6.12
C ARG A 114 8.00 -11.73 4.65
N PHE A 115 7.46 -10.66 4.06
CA PHE A 115 7.09 -10.61 2.64
C PHE A 115 7.62 -9.35 1.97
N HIS A 116 8.05 -9.46 0.71
CA HIS A 116 8.27 -8.34 -0.19
C HIS A 116 7.08 -8.21 -1.14
N ALA A 117 6.74 -6.99 -1.54
CA ALA A 117 5.70 -6.74 -2.53
C ALA A 117 6.23 -6.85 -3.96
N ASP A 118 5.65 -7.76 -4.76
CA ASP A 118 5.66 -7.64 -6.21
C ASP A 118 4.50 -6.73 -6.62
N ILE A 119 4.81 -5.45 -6.86
CA ILE A 119 3.83 -4.38 -7.02
C ILE A 119 3.15 -4.47 -8.41
N ALA A 120 1.82 -4.54 -8.39
CA ALA A 120 1.00 -4.50 -9.60
C ALA A 120 0.41 -3.10 -9.84
N GLU A 121 0.05 -2.39 -8.77
CA GLU A 121 -0.57 -1.06 -8.85
C GLU A 121 -0.27 -0.24 -7.60
N VAL A 122 -0.06 1.06 -7.81
CA VAL A 122 0.04 2.08 -6.76
C VAL A 122 -0.99 3.16 -7.06
N VAL A 123 -1.80 3.53 -6.07
CA VAL A 123 -2.87 4.53 -6.21
C VAL A 123 -2.71 5.59 -5.14
N HIS A 124 -2.85 6.86 -5.49
CA HIS A 124 -2.99 7.99 -4.57
C HIS A 124 -4.30 8.70 -4.91
N THR A 125 -5.17 8.81 -3.92
CA THR A 125 -6.41 9.59 -4.01
C THR A 125 -6.28 10.81 -3.12
N HIS A 126 -6.50 12.01 -3.66
CA HIS A 126 -6.48 13.26 -2.91
C HIS A 126 -7.48 14.25 -3.49
N LEU A 127 -7.55 15.47 -2.95
CA LEU A 127 -8.35 16.55 -3.51
C LEU A 127 -7.50 17.45 -4.42
N ASN A 128 -8.12 18.08 -5.41
CA ASN A 128 -7.46 19.15 -6.17
C ASN A 128 -7.24 20.39 -5.28
N ASP A 129 -6.46 21.36 -5.78
CA ASP A 129 -6.08 22.55 -5.00
C ASP A 129 -7.28 23.38 -4.51
N ALA A 130 -8.42 23.32 -5.23
CA ALA A 130 -9.65 24.00 -4.87
C ALA A 130 -10.55 23.20 -3.90
N ALA A 131 -10.17 21.97 -3.55
CA ALA A 131 -10.98 21.02 -2.78
C ALA A 131 -12.38 20.75 -3.36
N THR A 132 -12.52 20.81 -4.69
CA THR A 132 -13.79 20.61 -5.39
C THR A 132 -13.89 19.28 -6.12
N LEU A 133 -12.76 18.64 -6.42
CA LEU A 133 -12.70 17.38 -7.19
C LEU A 133 -11.82 16.36 -6.48
N LEU A 134 -12.23 15.10 -6.56
CA LEU A 134 -11.39 13.97 -6.19
C LEU A 134 -10.42 13.68 -7.33
N VAL A 135 -9.13 13.79 -7.03
CA VAL A 135 -8.04 13.40 -7.91
C VAL A 135 -7.63 11.98 -7.59
N VAL A 136 -7.62 11.12 -8.61
CA VAL A 136 -7.10 9.75 -8.50
C VAL A 136 -5.92 9.62 -9.45
N GLU A 137 -4.73 9.44 -8.89
CA GLU A 137 -3.51 9.14 -9.60
C GLU A 137 -3.17 7.66 -9.39
N TRP A 138 -2.77 6.96 -10.45
CA TRP A 138 -2.35 5.56 -10.31
C TRP A 138 -1.29 5.16 -11.32
N TRP A 139 -0.37 4.33 -10.85
CA TRP A 139 0.74 3.82 -11.62
C TRP A 139 0.68 2.30 -11.71
N THR A 140 1.01 1.77 -12.89
CA THR A 140 1.23 0.33 -13.09
C THR A 140 2.49 0.11 -13.94
N PRO A 141 3.22 -1.00 -13.79
CA PRO A 141 4.43 -1.27 -14.56
C PRO A 141 4.21 -1.23 -16.09
N THR A 142 3.01 -1.58 -16.55
CA THR A 142 2.69 -1.72 -17.99
C THR A 142 2.10 -0.46 -18.62
N ARG A 143 1.55 0.46 -17.82
CA ARG A 143 0.84 1.65 -18.35
C ARG A 143 1.39 2.98 -17.82
N GLY A 144 2.39 2.95 -16.94
CA GLY A 144 2.90 4.15 -16.30
C GLY A 144 1.86 4.85 -15.43
N LEU A 145 2.13 6.11 -15.10
CA LEU A 145 1.25 6.96 -14.29
C LEU A 145 0.10 7.51 -15.13
N ARG A 146 -1.09 7.45 -14.55
CA ARG A 146 -2.34 7.99 -15.09
C ARG A 146 -3.04 8.79 -14.00
N ARG A 147 -3.89 9.72 -14.42
CA ARG A 147 -4.63 10.62 -13.54
C ARG A 147 -6.03 10.82 -14.08
N VAL A 148 -6.99 10.95 -13.17
CA VAL A 148 -8.36 11.39 -13.45
C VAL A 148 -8.82 12.32 -12.33
N GLU A 149 -9.66 13.28 -12.68
CA GLU A 149 -10.40 14.11 -11.72
C GLU A 149 -11.89 13.82 -11.89
N ARG A 150 -12.60 13.70 -10.77
CA ARG A 150 -14.05 13.43 -10.76
C ARG A 150 -14.74 14.16 -9.62
N GLU A 151 -16.01 14.49 -9.84
CA GLU A 151 -16.96 14.95 -8.81
C GLU A 151 -17.35 13.79 -7.88
#